data_AF-A0AAJ7LQ22-F1
#
_entry.id   AF-A0AAJ7LQ22-F1
#
_cell.length_a   1.000
_cell.length_b   1.000
_cell.length_c   1.000
_cell.angle_alpha   90.00
_cell.angle_beta   90.00
_cell.angle_gamma   90.00
#
_symmetry.space_group_name_H-M   'P 1'
#
loop_
_entity.id
_entity.type
_entity.pdbx_description
1 polymer ?
#
loop_
_entity_poly.entity_id
_entity_poly.type
_entity_poly.pdbx_seq_one_letter_code
_entity_poly.pdbx_strand_id
1 'polypeptide(L)'
;DDFLFSVSIVSGLVCIILAVIKFMLGKVLTSRALITDGFNSLVGGIMGFSILISAEVFKHEPKVWYLDGTIGVLIGLIILAYGVKLLLDMVPRIRQTRNYERFE
;
A
#
# COMPACT_ATOMS: atom_id res chain seq x y z
N ASP A 1 22.71 -7.05 8.90
CA ASP A 1 21.68 -6.11 9.40
C ASP A 1 21.75 -4.76 8.71
N ASP A 2 22.90 -4.10 8.66
CA ASP A 2 23.04 -2.73 8.14
C ASP A 2 22.50 -2.50 6.73
N PHE A 3 22.62 -3.49 5.83
CA PHE A 3 22.03 -3.42 4.49
C PHE A 3 20.50 -3.41 4.51
N LEU A 4 19.88 -4.30 5.31
CA LEU A 4 18.42 -4.36 5.45
C LEU A 4 17.89 -3.09 6.11
N PHE A 5 18.61 -2.57 7.11
CA PHE A 5 18.27 -1.31 7.76
C PHE A 5 18.34 -0.14 6.77
N SER A 6 19.44 0.01 6.03
CA SER A 6 19.62 1.08 5.04
C SER A 6 18.57 1.02 3.94
N VAL A 7 18.33 -0.15 3.35
CA VAL A 7 17.34 -0.33 2.27
C VAL A 7 15.93 -0.06 2.78
N SER A 8 15.57 -0.53 3.98
CA SER A 8 14.21 -0.33 4.52
C SER A 8 13.94 1.13 4.90
N ILE A 9 14.95 1.85 5.42
CA ILE A 9 14.84 3.29 5.70
C ILE A 9 14.66 4.09 4.41
N VAL A 10 15.52 3.85 3.41
CA VAL A 10 15.49 4.59 2.14
C VAL A 10 14.18 4.29 1.39
N SER A 11 13.82 3.02 1.27
CA SER A 11 12.56 2.62 0.61
C SER A 11 11.33 3.14 1.36
N GLY A 12 11.32 3.05 2.69
CA GLY A 12 10.22 3.56 3.52
C GLY A 12 10.00 5.06 3.33
N LEU A 13 11.06 5.85 3.40
CA LEU A 13 11.00 7.31 3.17
C LEU A 13 10.53 7.65 1.76
N VAL A 14 11.12 7.01 0.74
CA VAL A 14 10.75 7.24 -0.66
C VAL A 14 9.28 6.88 -0.90
N CYS A 15 8.81 5.74 -0.36
CA CYS A 15 7.42 5.32 -0.47
C CYS A 15 6.44 6.29 0.20
N ILE A 16 6.78 6.84 1.37
CA ILE A 16 5.94 7.86 2.04
C ILE A 16 5.89 9.15 1.22
N ILE A 17 7.02 9.64 0.73
CA ILE A 17 7.08 10.86 -0.10
C ILE A 17 6.24 10.65 -1.37
N LEU A 18 6.40 9.52 -2.05
CA LEU A 18 5.61 9.17 -3.23
C LEU A 18 4.13 9.05 -2.91
N ALA A 19 3.76 8.48 -1.76
CA ALA A 19 2.36 8.40 -1.34
C ALA A 19 1.73 9.78 -1.20
N VAL A 20 2.40 10.73 -0.54
CA VAL A 20 1.92 12.12 -0.41
C VAL A 20 1.73 12.77 -1.78
N ILE A 21 2.72 12.66 -2.67
CA ILE A 21 2.65 13.23 -4.02
C ILE A 21 1.48 12.61 -4.81
N LYS A 22 1.35 11.27 -4.79
CA LYS A 22 0.26 10.55 -5.47
C LYS A 22 -1.12 10.92 -4.92
N PHE A 23 -1.26 11.10 -3.62
CA PHE A 23 -2.53 11.55 -3.03
C PHE A 23 -2.87 12.99 -3.43
N MET A 24 -1.90 13.90 -3.44
CA MET A 24 -2.11 15.28 -3.90
C MET A 24 -2.52 15.30 -5.37
N LEU A 25 -1.78 14.62 -6.24
CA LEU A 25 -2.08 14.53 -7.67
C LEU A 25 -3.41 13.80 -7.92
N GLY A 26 -3.71 12.75 -7.16
CA GLY A 26 -4.96 12.00 -7.25
C GLY A 26 -6.17 12.86 -6.92
N LYS A 27 -6.04 13.76 -5.93
CA LYS A 27 -7.09 14.73 -5.59
C LYS A 27 -7.23 15.82 -6.64
N VAL A 28 -6.12 16.37 -7.15
CA VAL A 28 -6.12 17.41 -8.18
C VAL A 28 -6.67 16.89 -9.51
N LEU A 29 -6.27 15.70 -9.93
CA LEU A 29 -6.69 15.06 -11.19
C LEU A 29 -8.03 14.31 -11.05
N THR A 30 -8.63 14.28 -9.84
CA THR A 30 -9.83 13.48 -9.51
C THR A 30 -9.70 11.99 -9.91
N SER A 31 -8.47 11.47 -9.92
CA SER A 31 -8.15 10.13 -10.43
C SER A 31 -8.20 9.10 -9.31
N ARG A 32 -9.24 8.25 -9.34
CA ARG A 32 -9.38 7.11 -8.40
C ARG A 32 -8.22 6.12 -8.53
N ALA A 33 -7.70 5.92 -9.74
CA ALA A 33 -6.55 5.03 -9.98
C ALA A 33 -5.29 5.56 -9.30
N LEU A 34 -5.04 6.87 -9.38
CA LEU A 34 -3.86 7.48 -8.77
C LEU A 34 -3.95 7.52 -7.22
N ILE A 35 -5.15 7.68 -6.67
CA ILE A 35 -5.40 7.54 -5.22
C ILE A 35 -5.14 6.10 -4.75
N THR A 36 -5.56 5.11 -5.53
CA THR A 36 -5.32 3.68 -5.25
C THR A 36 -3.81 3.38 -5.23
N ASP A 37 -3.07 3.92 -6.19
CA ASP A 37 -1.61 3.78 -6.26
C ASP A 37 -0.89 4.54 -5.12
N GLY A 38 -1.43 5.68 -4.67
CA GLY A 38 -0.99 6.38 -3.47
C GLY A 38 -1.15 5.54 -2.20
N PHE A 39 -2.28 4.84 -2.06
CA PHE A 39 -2.51 3.91 -0.95
C PHE A 39 -1.52 2.74 -0.96
N ASN A 40 -1.23 2.18 -2.13
CA ASN A 40 -0.21 1.13 -2.27
C ASN A 40 1.18 1.60 -1.83
N SER A 41 1.59 2.82 -2.21
CA SER A 41 2.86 3.40 -1.74
C SER A 41 2.86 3.71 -0.24
N LEU A 42 1.74 4.13 0.36
CA LEU A 42 1.64 4.35 1.80
C LEU A 42 1.85 3.05 2.57
N VAL A 43 1.18 1.98 2.15
CA VAL A 43 1.28 0.66 2.78
C VAL A 43 2.70 0.10 2.65
N GLY A 44 3.34 0.28 1.48
CA GLY A 44 4.76 -0.06 1.28
C GLY A 44 5.69 0.67 2.26
N GLY A 45 5.43 1.96 2.51
CA GLY A 45 6.16 2.75 3.51
C GLY A 45 6.00 2.19 4.93
N ILE A 46 4.76 1.93 5.35
CA ILE A 46 4.45 1.36 6.67
C ILE A 46 5.14 -0.01 6.86
N MET A 47 5.11 -0.87 5.84
CA MET A 47 5.78 -2.17 5.89
C MET A 47 7.31 -2.02 6.03
N GLY A 48 7.93 -1.10 5.29
CA GLY A 48 9.37 -0.82 5.42
C GLY A 48 9.77 -0.40 6.84
N PHE A 49 8.99 0.47 7.48
CA PHE A 49 9.23 0.85 8.88
C PHE A 49 8.91 -0.27 9.88
N SER A 50 7.89 -1.08 9.61
CA SER A 50 7.53 -2.24 10.44
C SER A 50 8.64 -3.28 10.52
N ILE A 51 9.33 -3.55 9.41
CA ILE A 51 10.46 -4.50 9.38
C ILE A 51 11.62 -4.01 10.26
N LEU A 52 11.92 -2.71 10.24
CA LEU A 52 12.96 -2.10 11.08
C LEU A 52 12.65 -2.27 12.57
N ILE A 53 11.41 -1.94 12.96
CA ILE A 53 10.95 -2.07 14.35
C ILE A 53 10.98 -3.55 14.76
N SER A 54 10.53 -4.45 13.89
CA SER A 54 10.52 -5.89 14.17
C SER A 54 11.93 -6.45 14.34
N ALA A 55 12.88 -6.01 13.53
CA ALA A 55 14.28 -6.39 13.64
C ALA A 55 14.91 -5.88 14.96
N GLU A 56 14.60 -4.65 15.37
CA GLU A 56 15.12 -4.05 16.60
C GLU A 56 14.55 -4.72 17.86
N VAL A 57 13.25 -5.01 17.86
CA VAL A 57 12.55 -5.67 18.98
C VAL A 57 12.98 -7.14 19.10
N PHE A 58 13.23 -7.83 17.99
CA PHE A 58 13.73 -9.21 18.00
C PHE A 58 15.13 -9.34 18.65
N LYS A 59 15.98 -8.31 18.52
CA LYS A 59 17.30 -8.28 19.19
C LYS A 59 17.20 -8.23 20.70
N HIS A 60 16.18 -7.55 21.24
CA HIS A 60 15.97 -7.41 22.67
C HIS A 60 15.19 -8.59 23.26
N GLU A 61 14.21 -9.13 22.52
CA GLU A 61 13.32 -10.21 22.97
C GLU A 61 13.09 -11.23 21.85
N PRO A 62 13.90 -12.30 21.71
CA PRO A 62 13.80 -13.25 20.59
C PRO A 62 12.50 -14.06 20.56
N LYS A 63 11.68 -13.99 21.62
CA LYS A 63 10.35 -14.62 21.70
C LYS A 63 9.31 -13.97 20.79
N VAL A 64 9.53 -12.75 20.31
CA VAL A 64 8.59 -11.97 19.49
C VAL A 64 8.73 -12.18 17.97
N TRP A 65 9.25 -13.34 17.55
CA TRP A 65 9.49 -13.68 16.14
C TRP A 65 8.26 -13.52 15.21
N TYR A 66 7.05 -13.58 15.77
CA TYR A 66 5.79 -13.46 15.03
C TYR A 66 5.42 -12.02 14.64
N LEU A 67 6.10 -11.00 15.17
CA LEU A 67 5.68 -9.60 15.05
C LEU A 67 5.57 -9.15 13.57
N ASP A 68 6.61 -9.36 12.78
CA ASP A 68 6.62 -9.00 11.35
C ASP A 68 5.55 -9.76 10.57
N GLY A 69 5.39 -11.06 10.84
CA GLY A 69 4.35 -11.90 10.24
C GLY A 69 2.93 -11.41 10.57
N THR A 70 2.67 -11.03 11.82
CA THR A 70 1.35 -10.50 12.22
C THR A 70 1.03 -9.16 11.57
N ILE A 71 2.01 -8.28 11.44
CA ILE A 71 1.83 -6.99 10.78
C ILE A 71 1.60 -7.20 9.27
N GLY A 72 2.35 -8.10 8.65
CA GLY A 72 2.15 -8.49 7.25
C GLY A 72 0.75 -9.04 6.97
N VAL A 73 0.23 -9.93 7.84
CA VAL A 73 -1.14 -10.47 7.71
C VAL A 73 -2.19 -9.37 7.87
N LEU A 74 -2.03 -8.48 8.86
CA LEU A 74 -2.97 -7.39 9.10
C LEU A 74 -3.03 -6.42 7.91
N ILE A 75 -1.86 -6.01 7.41
CA ILE A 75 -1.75 -5.16 6.22
C ILE A 75 -2.32 -5.85 4.97
N GLY A 76 -2.04 -7.14 4.81
CA GLY A 76 -2.57 -7.94 3.70
C GLY A 76 -4.10 -7.99 3.69
N LEU A 77 -4.74 -8.14 4.86
CA LEU A 77 -6.20 -8.10 4.97
C LEU A 77 -6.78 -6.73 4.60
N ILE A 78 -6.11 -5.64 4.99
CA ILE A 78 -6.52 -4.28 4.62
C ILE A 78 -6.43 -4.07 3.11
N ILE A 79 -5.32 -4.47 2.47
CA ILE A 79 -5.16 -4.39 1.01
C ILE A 79 -6.22 -5.25 0.30
N LEU A 80 -6.47 -6.47 0.79
CA LEU A 80 -7.46 -7.38 0.20
C LEU A 80 -8.86 -6.74 0.24
N ALA A 81 -9.29 -6.24 1.39
CA ALA A 81 -10.59 -5.59 1.54
C ALA A 81 -10.73 -4.37 0.61
N TYR A 82 -9.67 -3.56 0.50
CA TYR A 82 -9.64 -2.41 -0.40
C TYR A 82 -9.69 -2.83 -1.88
N GLY A 83 -8.96 -3.88 -2.26
CA GLY A 83 -8.96 -4.44 -3.61
C GLY A 83 -10.32 -5.00 -4.02
N VAL A 84 -11.01 -5.71 -3.13
CA VAL A 84 -12.38 -6.18 -3.37
C VAL A 84 -13.34 -5.01 -3.59
N LYS A 85 -13.27 -3.98 -2.74
CA LYS A 85 -14.07 -2.75 -2.92
C LYS A 85 -13.79 -2.09 -4.27
N LEU A 86 -12.52 -1.99 -4.66
CA LEU A 86 -12.11 -1.40 -5.94
C LEU A 86 -12.69 -2.18 -7.14
N LEU A 87 -12.64 -3.51 -7.09
CA LEU A 87 -13.23 -4.37 -8.12
C LEU A 87 -14.73 -4.15 -8.26
N LEU A 88 -15.46 -4.12 -7.13
CA LEU A 88 -16.91 -3.88 -7.12
C LEU A 88 -17.25 -2.49 -7.68
N ASP A 89 -16.42 -1.48 -7.45
CA ASP A 89 -16.60 -0.12 -7.98
C ASP A 89 -16.26 -0.01 -9.49
N MET A 90 -15.38 -0.87 -10.01
CA MET A 90 -14.91 -0.84 -11.40
C MET A 90 -15.77 -1.66 -12.35
N VAL A 91 -16.26 -2.84 -11.93
CA VAL A 91 -17.11 -3.73 -12.74
C VAL A 91 -18.33 -3.02 -13.37
N PRO A 92 -19.18 -2.28 -12.63
CA PRO A 92 -20.33 -1.60 -13.22
C PRO A 92 -19.91 -0.44 -14.13
N ARG A 93 -18.80 0.22 -13.81
CA ARG A 93 -18.25 1.34 -14.60
C ARG A 93 -17.81 0.86 -15.98
N ILE A 94 -17.05 -0.23 -16.05
CA ILE A 94 -16.63 -0.85 -17.32
C ILE A 94 -17.85 -1.33 -18.13
N ARG A 95 -18.85 -1.89 -17.45
CA ARG A 95 -20.10 -2.32 -18.10
C ARG A 95 -20.85 -1.14 -18.72
N GLN A 96 -20.84 0.05 -18.12
CA GLN A 96 -21.42 1.25 -18.71
C GLN A 96 -20.64 1.76 -19.92
N THR A 97 -19.31 1.84 -19.83
CA THR A 97 -18.47 2.30 -20.96
C THR A 97 -18.70 1.45 -22.21
N ARG A 98 -18.74 0.12 -22.05
CA ARG A 98 -18.98 -0.82 -23.16
C ARG A 98 -20.37 -0.71 -23.79
N ASN A 99 -21.37 -0.23 -23.07
CA ASN A 99 -22.69 0.00 -23.65
C ASN A 99 -22.72 1.28 -24.49
N TYR A 100 -21.99 2.33 -24.10
CA TYR A 100 -21.93 3.58 -24.86
C TYR A 100 -21.29 3.38 -26.24
N GLU A 101 -20.16 2.65 -26.30
CA GLU A 101 -19.46 2.31 -27.56
C GLU A 101 -20.28 1.43 -28.52
N ARG A 102 -21.38 0.84 -28.06
CA ARG A 102 -22.26 0.03 -28.91
C ARG A 102 -23.39 0.85 -29.54
N PHE A 103 -23.57 2.11 -29.13
CA PHE A 103 -24.63 3.00 -29.61
C PHE A 103 -24.12 4.14 -30.51
N GLU A 104 -22.80 4.21 -30.73
CA GLU A 104 -22.16 4.94 -31.85
C GLU A 104 -21.83 3.96 -32.99
#